data_AF-A0A1Q9XQQ8-F1
#
_entry.id   AF-A0A1Q9XQQ8-F1
#
_cell.length_a   1.000
_cell.length_b   1.000
_cell.length_c   1.000
_cell.angle_alpha   90.00
_cell.angle_beta   90.00
_cell.angle_gamma   90.00
#
_symmetry.space_group_name_H-M   'P 1'
#
loop_
_entity.id
_entity.type
_entity.pdbx_description
1 polymer ?
#
loop_
_entity_poly.entity_id
_entity_poly.type
_entity_poly.pdbx_seq_one_letter_code
_entity_poly.pdbx_strand_id
1 'polypeptide(L)'
;MHIDYCAQSDVVSRLRSNPAHSALVEQHDDVERRIARIESGLERPEGLSLAALKLRRSGLREDLACQQRKAEGRCCNCGNNCGG
;
A
#
# COMPACT_ATOMS: atom_id res chain seq x y z
N MET A 1 -4.60 21.38 -21.13
CA MET A 1 -4.46 20.76 -19.79
C MET A 1 -3.03 20.24 -19.72
N HIS A 2 -2.09 21.06 -19.22
CA HIS A 2 -0.69 20.67 -19.04
C HIS A 2 -0.63 19.90 -17.71
N ILE A 3 -0.37 18.59 -17.76
CA ILE A 3 -0.22 17.81 -16.54
C ILE A 3 1.25 17.96 -16.10
N ASP A 4 1.45 18.49 -14.90
CA ASP A 4 2.74 18.68 -14.23
C ASP A 4 3.48 17.34 -14.01
N TYR A 5 4.16 16.85 -15.05
CA TYR A 5 4.95 15.63 -15.01
C TYR A 5 6.09 15.71 -13.97
N CYS A 6 6.70 16.89 -13.78
CA CYS A 6 7.70 17.10 -12.73
C CYS A 6 7.14 16.88 -11.33
N ALA A 7 5.95 17.42 -11.02
CA ALA A 7 5.36 17.29 -9.68
C ALA A 7 5.02 15.83 -9.33
N GLN A 8 4.55 15.04 -10.30
CA GLN A 8 4.34 13.59 -10.09
C GLN A 8 5.67 12.86 -9.86
N SER A 9 6.73 13.22 -10.58
CA SER A 9 8.05 12.60 -10.43
C SER A 9 8.66 12.88 -9.06
N ASP A 10 8.43 14.06 -8.47
CA ASP A 10 8.87 14.40 -7.11
C ASP A 10 8.12 13.60 -6.04
N VAL A 11 6.80 13.42 -6.19
CA VAL A 11 5.98 12.61 -5.26
C VAL A 11 6.42 11.15 -5.27
N VAL A 12 6.60 10.56 -6.45
CA VAL A 12 7.06 9.18 -6.60
C VAL A 12 8.46 9.00 -6.02
N SER A 13 9.36 9.96 -6.24
CA SER A 13 10.71 9.94 -5.65
C SER A 13 10.66 9.97 -4.12
N ARG A 14 9.83 10.84 -3.53
CA ARG A 14 9.64 10.93 -2.07
C ARG A 14 9.07 9.65 -1.47
N LEU A 15 8.13 9.01 -2.16
CA LEU A 15 7.56 7.72 -1.74
C LEU A 15 8.59 6.59 -1.80
N ARG A 16 9.40 6.54 -2.88
CA ARG A 16 10.48 5.54 -3.01
C ARG A 16 11.55 5.70 -1.94
N SER A 17 11.85 6.93 -1.53
CA SER A 17 12.80 7.22 -0.46
C SER A 17 12.22 7.01 0.95
N ASN A 18 10.91 6.81 1.10
CA ASN A 18 10.27 6.59 2.39
C ASN A 18 10.33 5.09 2.77
N PRO A 19 11.11 4.70 3.79
CA PRO A 19 11.25 3.28 4.18
C PRO A 19 9.92 2.67 4.65
N ALA A 20 9.03 3.46 5.24
CA ALA A 20 7.70 2.98 5.66
C ALA A 20 6.82 2.65 4.45
N HIS A 21 6.89 3.46 3.39
CA HIS A 21 6.17 3.17 2.14
C HIS A 21 6.72 1.91 1.47
N SER A 22 8.05 1.78 1.37
CA SER A 22 8.67 0.58 0.80
C SER A 22 8.30 -0.71 1.57
N ALA A 23 8.29 -0.65 2.90
CA ALA A 23 7.84 -1.78 3.72
C ALA A 23 6.35 -2.13 3.49
N LEU A 24 5.47 -1.14 3.33
CA LEU A 24 4.05 -1.37 3.01
C LEU A 24 3.87 -2.02 1.65
N VAL A 25 4.64 -1.61 0.64
CA VAL A 25 4.62 -2.22 -0.70
C VAL A 25 5.06 -3.68 -0.62
N GLU A 26 6.16 -3.96 0.08
CA GLU A 26 6.66 -5.33 0.24
C GLU A 26 5.62 -6.24 0.91
N GLN A 27 5.00 -5.76 2.00
CA GLN A 27 3.94 -6.50 2.69
C GLN A 27 2.71 -6.72 1.81
N HIS A 28 2.32 -5.73 1.00
CA HIS A 28 1.20 -5.86 0.07
C HIS A 28 1.49 -6.94 -0.98
N ASP A 29 2.69 -6.92 -1.57
CA ASP A 29 3.09 -7.89 -2.57
C ASP A 29 3.21 -9.30 -2.02
N ASP A 30 3.69 -9.46 -0.78
CA ASP A 30 3.69 -10.76 -0.09
C ASP A 30 2.28 -11.33 0.09
N VAL A 31 1.34 -10.47 0.50
CA VAL A 31 -0.06 -10.87 0.66
C VAL A 31 -0.68 -11.24 -0.68
N GLU A 32 -0.46 -10.45 -1.73
CA GLU A 32 -0.97 -10.75 -3.08
C GLU A 32 -0.39 -12.05 -3.65
N ARG A 33 0.92 -12.26 -3.51
CA ARG A 33 1.55 -13.54 -3.92
C ARG A 33 0.94 -14.72 -3.17
N ARG A 34 0.66 -14.57 -1.88
CA ARG A 34 0.04 -15.63 -1.07
C ARG A 34 -1.40 -15.90 -1.49
N ILE A 35 -2.20 -14.85 -1.71
CA ILE A 35 -3.56 -14.95 -2.23
C ILE A 35 -3.56 -15.70 -3.57
N ALA A 36 -2.69 -15.31 -4.50
CA ALA A 36 -2.60 -15.95 -5.81
C ALA A 36 -2.24 -17.44 -5.72
N ARG A 37 -1.31 -17.83 -4.83
CA ARG A 37 -0.99 -19.25 -4.60
C ARG A 37 -2.17 -20.03 -4.02
N ILE A 38 -2.90 -19.46 -3.08
CA ILE A 38 -4.08 -20.10 -2.47
C ILE A 38 -5.21 -20.23 -3.49
N GLU A 39 -5.48 -19.18 -4.27
CA GLU A 39 -6.52 -19.19 -5.30
C GLU A 39 -6.19 -20.15 -6.45
N SER A 40 -4.91 -20.32 -6.77
CA SER A 40 -4.43 -21.33 -7.72
C SER A 40 -4.45 -22.76 -7.16
N GLY A 41 -4.75 -22.95 -5.88
CA GLY A 41 -4.71 -24.27 -5.22
C GLY A 41 -3.30 -24.79 -4.91
N LEU A 42 -2.26 -23.95 -5.07
CA LEU A 42 -0.86 -24.31 -4.78
C LEU A 42 -0.54 -24.29 -3.28
N GLU A 43 -1.29 -23.52 -2.50
CA GLU A 43 -1.12 -23.36 -1.05
C GLU A 43 -2.47 -23.55 -0.35
N ARG A 44 -2.51 -24.31 0.75
CA ARG A 44 -3.70 -24.35 1.62
C ARG A 44 -3.64 -23.19 2.61
N PRO A 45 -4.77 -22.54 2.92
CA PRO A 45 -4.82 -21.46 3.90
C PRO A 45 -4.68 -22.02 5.33
N GLU A 46 -3.48 -22.43 5.68
CA GLU A 46 -3.13 -22.87 7.03
C GLU A 46 -2.85 -21.61 7.87
N GLY A 47 -3.68 -21.38 8.89
CA GLY A 47 -3.62 -20.21 9.77
C GLY A 47 -4.58 -19.08 9.35
N LEU A 48 -4.20 -18.28 8.35
CA LEU A 48 -5.02 -17.16 7.87
C LEU A 48 -5.91 -17.60 6.71
N SER A 49 -7.22 -17.45 6.88
CA SER A 49 -8.17 -17.73 5.80
C SER A 49 -7.94 -16.81 4.60
N LEU A 50 -8.31 -17.26 3.40
CA LEU A 50 -8.27 -16.43 2.19
C LEU A 50 -9.03 -15.11 2.37
N ALA A 51 -10.16 -15.14 3.09
CA ALA A 51 -10.92 -13.94 3.42
C ALA A 51 -10.11 -12.96 4.28
N ALA A 52 -9.39 -13.44 5.30
CA ALA A 52 -8.55 -12.60 6.14
C ALA A 52 -7.36 -12.00 5.36
N LEU A 53 -6.76 -12.75 4.42
CA LEU A 53 -5.72 -12.24 3.54
C LEU A 53 -6.24 -11.13 2.62
N LYS A 54 -7.43 -11.32 2.02
CA LYS A 54 -8.08 -10.29 1.19
C LYS A 54 -8.42 -9.03 1.98
N LEU A 55 -8.86 -9.18 3.23
CA LEU A 55 -9.09 -8.04 4.12
C LEU A 55 -7.77 -7.30 4.42
N ARG A 56 -6.71 -8.03 4.75
CA ARG A 56 -5.38 -7.45 5.00
C ARG A 56 -4.85 -6.71 3.77
N ARG A 57 -5.03 -7.27 2.57
CA ARG A 57 -4.70 -6.59 1.31
C ARG A 57 -5.41 -5.26 1.18
N SER A 58 -6.72 -5.22 1.42
CA SER A 58 -7.50 -3.98 1.34
C SER A 58 -6.97 -2.92 2.31
N GLY A 59 -6.68 -3.30 3.56
CA GLY A 59 -6.05 -2.39 4.53
C GLY A 59 -4.70 -1.86 4.06
N LEU A 60 -3.81 -2.74 3.54
CA LEU A 60 -2.52 -2.31 3.00
C LEU A 60 -2.65 -1.35 1.80
N ARG A 61 -3.67 -1.53 0.95
CA ARG A 61 -3.97 -0.59 -0.14
C ARG A 61 -4.42 0.77 0.38
N GLU A 62 -5.20 0.81 1.44
CA GLU A 62 -5.62 2.04 2.09
C GLU A 62 -4.43 2.77 2.74
N ASP A 63 -3.53 2.02 3.38
CA ASP A 63 -2.28 2.55 3.96
C ASP A 63 -1.36 3.13 2.88
N LEU A 64 -1.19 2.44 1.75
CA LEU A 64 -0.42 2.93 0.60
C LEU A 64 -1.03 4.22 0.03
N ALA A 65 -2.36 4.26 -0.14
CA ALA A 65 -3.06 5.47 -0.59
C ALA A 65 -2.94 6.62 0.42
N CYS A 66 -2.83 6.31 1.72
CA CYS A 66 -2.56 7.28 2.76
C CYS A 66 -1.15 7.86 2.64
N GLN A 67 -0.13 7.02 2.47
CA GLN A 67 1.26 7.44 2.24
C GLN A 67 1.39 8.30 0.98
N GLN A 68 0.72 7.90 -0.10
CA GLN A 68 0.71 8.67 -1.34
C GLN A 68 0.11 10.05 -1.14
N ARG A 69 -1.07 10.16 -0.52
CA ARG A 69 -1.69 11.45 -0.18
C ARG A 69 -0.77 12.30 0.69
N LYS A 70 -0.10 11.70 1.67
CA LYS A 70 0.89 12.39 2.53
C LYS A 70 2.07 12.94 1.72
N ALA A 71 2.59 12.18 0.76
CA ALA A 71 3.68 12.62 -0.12
C ALA A 71 3.26 13.73 -1.10
N GLU A 72 1.99 13.72 -1.53
CA GLU A 72 1.35 14.78 -2.32
C GLU A 72 1.02 16.05 -1.50
N GLY A 73 1.28 16.04 -0.18
CA GLY A 73 0.91 17.14 0.72
C GLY A 73 -0.59 17.24 0.99
N ARG A 74 -1.38 16.23 0.61
CA ARG A 74 -2.81 16.14 0.92
C ARG A 74 -3.01 15.55 2.31
N CYS A 75 -3.90 16.17 3.08
CA CYS A 75 -4.33 15.60 4.36
C CYS A 75 -5.02 14.25 4.12
N CYS A 76 -4.58 13.21 4.82
CA CYS A 76 -5.15 11.87 4.73
C CYS A 76 -6.54 11.72 5.38
N ASN A 77 -7.12 12.80 5.91
CA ASN A 77 -8.37 12.82 6.70
C ASN A 77 -8.34 11.85 7.91
N CYS A 78 -7.13 11.54 8.34
CA CYS A 78 -6.67 10.66 9.40
C CYS A 78 -6.79 11.31 10.80
N GLY A 79 -7.61 12.36 10.96
CA GLY A 79 -7.86 13.02 12.26
C GLY A 79 -6.62 13.63 12.92
N ASN A 80 -5.68 14.18 12.14
CA ASN A 80 -4.43 14.79 12.62
C ASN A 80 -3.33 13.83 13.14
N ASN A 81 -3.47 12.50 12.97
CA ASN A 81 -2.53 11.51 13.51
C ASN A 81 -1.36 11.14 12.57
N CYS A 82 -1.05 11.95 11.56
CA CYS A 82 -0.02 11.61 10.55
C CYS A 82 1.32 12.34 10.71
N GLY A 83 1.54 12.93 11.88
CA GLY A 83 2.78 13.58 12.30
C GLY A 83 3.25 13.13 13.69
N GLY A 84 3.03 11.86 14.04
CA GLY A 84 3.66 11.19 15.19
C GLY A 84 4.85 10.36 14.74
#